data_AF-A0A1Q5JSE9-F1
#
_entry.id   AF-A0A1Q5JSE9-F1
#
_cell.length_a   1.000
_cell.length_b   1.000
_cell.length_c   1.000
_cell.angle_alpha   90.00
_cell.angle_beta   90.00
_cell.angle_gamma   90.00
#
_symmetry.space_group_name_H-M   'P 1'
#
loop_
_entity.id
_entity.type
_entity.pdbx_description
1 polymer ?
#
loop_
_entity_poly.entity_id
_entity_poly.type
_entity_poly.pdbx_seq_one_letter_code
_entity_poly.pdbx_strand_id
1 'polypeptide(L)'
;MSLPHPDFELYDNVGRTTEQVTAHREDRPTVDDLHRWAAYDARKFSASFPTGEAGHSISNWTQQVHHARSAAELNTVAQAVLGDGHSGLAELHLFLETAAEWCERNQEPDFAARYRQHAEELSALGDQLAYLSEDHLASIYRRPSRSAPAQPAPSVAAAPATAPTRRTSL
;
A
#
# COMPACT_ATOMS: atom_id res chain seq x y z
N MET A 1 -37.71 -15.84 -17.80
CA MET A 1 -38.62 -15.87 -16.63
C MET A 1 -37.79 -15.46 -15.43
N SER A 2 -37.91 -14.21 -14.97
CA SER A 2 -37.20 -13.75 -13.77
C SER A 2 -37.77 -14.45 -12.56
N LEU A 3 -36.92 -15.14 -11.81
CA LEU A 3 -37.30 -15.61 -10.48
C LEU A 3 -37.62 -14.37 -9.64
N PRO A 4 -38.76 -14.31 -8.95
CA PRO A 4 -39.01 -13.23 -8.00
C PRO A 4 -37.93 -13.30 -6.92
N HIS A 5 -37.14 -12.22 -6.77
CA HIS A 5 -36.19 -12.12 -5.67
C HIS A 5 -36.97 -12.13 -4.34
N PRO A 6 -36.47 -12.81 -3.30
CA PRO A 6 -37.24 -13.21 -2.12
C PRO A 6 -37.78 -12.05 -1.25
N ASP A 7 -37.49 -10.79 -1.56
CA ASP A 7 -37.77 -9.65 -0.67
C ASP A 7 -39.02 -8.82 -1.03
N PHE A 8 -39.85 -9.23 -2.00
CA PHE A 8 -41.21 -8.67 -2.16
C PHE A 8 -42.25 -9.36 -1.25
N GLU A 9 -41.84 -9.85 -0.07
CA GLU A 9 -42.81 -10.22 0.97
C GLU A 9 -43.36 -8.95 1.62
N LEU A 10 -44.59 -8.59 1.23
CA LEU A 10 -45.38 -7.44 1.67
C LEU A 10 -45.49 -7.27 3.21
N TYR A 11 -45.10 -8.28 4.00
CA TYR A 11 -45.42 -8.37 5.43
C TYR A 11 -44.25 -8.58 6.39
N ASP A 12 -42.99 -8.72 5.94
CA ASP A 12 -41.86 -8.72 6.88
C ASP A 12 -41.34 -7.29 7.13
N ASN A 13 -41.88 -6.68 8.20
CA ASN A 13 -41.66 -5.28 8.58
C ASN A 13 -40.81 -5.14 9.86
N VAL A 14 -40.28 -6.23 10.41
CA VAL A 14 -39.55 -6.18 11.68
C VAL A 14 -38.07 -5.85 11.41
N GLY A 15 -37.69 -4.59 11.68
CA GLY A 15 -36.29 -4.14 11.65
C GLY A 15 -35.89 -3.22 10.50
N ARG A 16 -36.84 -2.66 9.74
CA ARG A 16 -36.51 -1.81 8.58
C ARG A 16 -35.85 -0.48 8.98
N THR A 17 -34.77 -0.12 8.29
CA THR A 17 -34.16 1.22 8.36
C THR A 17 -34.99 2.24 7.58
N THR A 18 -34.84 3.53 7.88
CA THR A 18 -35.57 4.63 7.21
C THR A 18 -35.40 4.63 5.69
N GLU A 19 -34.27 4.12 5.19
CA GLU A 19 -33.99 3.97 3.76
C GLU A 19 -34.91 2.93 3.09
N GLN A 20 -35.19 1.81 3.75
CA GLN A 20 -36.07 0.76 3.22
C GLN A 20 -37.54 1.21 3.13
N VAL A 21 -37.98 2.11 4.01
CA VAL A 21 -39.31 2.72 3.95
C VAL A 21 -39.45 3.68 2.77
N THR A 22 -38.36 4.38 2.42
CA THR A 22 -38.33 5.33 1.30
C THR A 22 -38.20 4.62 -0.04
N ALA A 23 -37.35 3.59 -0.10
CA ALA A 23 -37.15 2.72 -1.26
C ALA A 23 -38.45 2.00 -1.69
N HIS A 24 -39.27 1.58 -0.71
CA HIS A 24 -40.60 1.01 -0.97
C HIS A 24 -41.57 2.01 -1.64
N ARG A 25 -41.44 3.32 -1.37
CA ARG A 25 -42.29 4.34 -2.04
C ARG A 25 -41.87 4.62 -3.48
N GLU A 26 -40.62 4.31 -3.82
CA GLU A 26 -40.05 4.56 -5.16
C GLU A 26 -39.95 3.29 -6.01
N ASP A 27 -40.42 2.14 -5.50
CA ASP A 27 -40.34 0.82 -6.14
C ASP A 27 -38.92 0.45 -6.60
N ARG A 28 -37.92 0.77 -5.76
CA ARG A 28 -36.50 0.49 -6.03
C ARG A 28 -35.88 -0.31 -4.89
N PRO A 29 -35.02 -1.30 -5.18
CA PRO A 29 -34.28 -2.01 -4.14
C PRO A 29 -33.25 -1.08 -3.47
N THR A 30 -33.00 -1.30 -2.18
CA THR A 30 -31.88 -0.65 -1.48
C THR A 30 -30.54 -1.30 -1.85
N VAL A 31 -29.42 -0.65 -1.53
CA VAL A 31 -28.07 -1.24 -1.68
C VAL A 31 -27.94 -2.55 -0.89
N ASP A 32 -28.49 -2.60 0.32
CA ASP A 32 -28.51 -3.81 1.14
C ASP A 32 -29.31 -4.95 0.49
N ASP A 33 -30.42 -4.62 -0.19
CA ASP A 33 -31.20 -5.62 -0.92
C ASP A 33 -30.42 -6.17 -2.12
N LEU A 34 -29.73 -5.31 -2.88
CA LEU A 34 -28.86 -5.73 -3.98
C LEU A 34 -27.75 -6.67 -3.50
N HIS A 35 -27.10 -6.37 -2.36
CA HIS A 35 -26.09 -7.23 -1.77
C HIS A 35 -26.65 -8.59 -1.34
N ARG A 36 -27.83 -8.60 -0.71
CA ARG A 36 -28.50 -9.82 -0.26
C ARG A 36 -28.88 -10.72 -1.44
N TRP A 37 -29.41 -10.13 -2.51
CA TRP A 37 -29.77 -10.86 -3.73
C TRP A 37 -28.53 -11.44 -4.40
N ALA A 38 -27.47 -10.64 -4.56
CA ALA A 38 -26.20 -11.11 -5.11
C ALA A 38 -25.61 -12.27 -4.28
N ALA A 39 -25.65 -12.18 -2.95
CA ALA A 39 -25.18 -13.24 -2.06
C ALA A 39 -26.01 -14.53 -2.20
N TYR A 40 -27.34 -14.40 -2.32
CA TYR A 40 -28.23 -15.53 -2.55
C TYR A 40 -27.94 -16.23 -3.89
N ASP A 41 -27.80 -15.46 -4.97
CA ASP A 41 -27.52 -15.99 -6.31
C ASP A 41 -26.12 -16.63 -6.39
N ALA A 42 -25.14 -16.04 -5.73
CA ALA A 42 -23.76 -16.53 -5.68
C ALA A 42 -23.51 -17.64 -4.66
N ARG A 43 -24.50 -18.05 -3.83
CA ARG A 43 -24.31 -18.96 -2.68
C ARG A 43 -23.54 -20.26 -2.98
N LYS A 44 -23.76 -20.84 -4.17
CA LYS A 44 -23.09 -22.09 -4.58
C LYS A 44 -21.65 -21.84 -4.99
N PHE A 45 -21.39 -20.70 -5.60
CA PHE A 45 -20.07 -20.26 -6.00
C PHE A 45 -19.23 -19.83 -4.78
N SER A 46 -19.82 -19.08 -3.85
CA SER A 46 -19.12 -18.67 -2.62
C SER A 46 -18.79 -19.86 -1.70
N ALA A 47 -19.59 -20.92 -1.72
CA ALA A 47 -19.32 -22.14 -0.95
C ALA A 47 -18.07 -22.91 -1.40
N SER A 48 -17.54 -22.65 -2.61
CA SER A 48 -16.30 -23.29 -3.09
C SER A 48 -15.05 -22.47 -2.80
N PHE A 49 -15.17 -21.29 -2.20
CA PHE A 49 -14.00 -20.49 -1.84
C PHE A 49 -13.17 -21.19 -0.77
N PRO A 50 -11.83 -21.15 -0.87
CA PRO A 50 -10.96 -21.68 0.18
C PRO A 50 -11.28 -20.98 1.50
N THR A 51 -11.33 -21.79 2.57
CA THR A 51 -11.55 -21.29 3.93
C THR A 51 -10.27 -20.63 4.42
N GLY A 52 -10.16 -19.32 4.19
CA GLY A 52 -9.02 -18.49 4.54
C GLY A 52 -9.20 -17.12 3.93
N GLU A 53 -9.56 -16.14 4.77
CA GLU A 53 -9.96 -14.80 4.36
C GLU A 53 -8.86 -14.16 3.51
N ALA A 54 -9.20 -13.59 2.36
CA ALA A 54 -8.25 -12.78 1.58
C ALA A 54 -7.51 -11.73 2.44
N GLY A 55 -8.13 -11.26 3.54
CA GLY A 55 -7.54 -10.36 4.52
C GLY A 55 -6.43 -10.96 5.41
N HIS A 56 -6.39 -12.29 5.64
CA HIS A 56 -5.37 -12.93 6.47
C HIS A 56 -3.95 -12.76 5.91
N SER A 57 -3.82 -12.68 4.58
CA SER A 57 -2.54 -12.41 3.93
C SER A 57 -2.03 -11.01 4.27
N ILE A 58 -2.91 -10.00 4.26
CA ILE A 58 -2.59 -8.60 4.57
C ILE A 58 -2.30 -8.41 6.06
N SER A 59 -3.03 -9.08 6.96
CA SER A 59 -2.78 -9.01 8.40
C SER A 59 -1.41 -9.58 8.79
N ASN A 60 -0.95 -10.63 8.10
CA ASN A 60 0.38 -11.21 8.34
C ASN A 60 1.51 -10.23 8.00
N TRP A 61 1.40 -9.50 6.89
CA TRP A 61 2.39 -8.48 6.53
C TRP A 61 2.37 -7.29 7.49
N THR A 62 1.18 -6.89 7.95
CA THR A 62 1.04 -5.85 8.98
C THR A 62 1.74 -6.25 10.29
N GLN A 63 1.67 -7.53 10.68
CA GLN A 63 2.39 -8.03 11.84
C GLN A 63 3.92 -7.96 11.67
N GLN A 64 4.44 -8.21 10.47
CA GLN A 64 5.88 -8.08 10.19
C GLN A 64 6.37 -6.64 10.37
N VAL A 65 5.56 -5.64 10.00
CA VAL A 65 5.86 -4.22 10.27
C VAL A 65 6.03 -3.97 11.77
N HIS A 66 5.17 -4.55 12.62
CA HIS A 66 5.31 -4.43 14.08
C HIS A 66 6.58 -5.10 14.64
N HIS A 67 7.12 -6.08 13.93
CA HIS A 67 8.31 -6.82 14.35
C HIS A 67 9.60 -6.17 13.85
N ALA A 68 9.54 -5.37 12.79
CA ALA A 68 10.67 -4.63 12.25
C ALA A 68 11.30 -3.73 13.32
N ARG A 69 12.62 -3.85 13.48
CA ARG A 69 13.44 -3.10 14.45
C ARG A 69 14.35 -2.07 13.79
N SER A 70 14.42 -2.08 12.46
CA SER A 70 15.25 -1.16 11.69
C SER A 70 14.53 -0.72 10.41
N ALA A 71 14.95 0.40 9.84
CA ALA A 71 14.43 0.84 8.56
C ALA A 71 14.79 -0.11 7.41
N ALA A 72 15.91 -0.83 7.53
CA ALA A 72 16.26 -1.89 6.58
C ALA A 72 15.22 -3.02 6.60
N GLU A 73 14.86 -3.51 7.80
CA GLU A 73 13.81 -4.52 7.96
C GLU A 73 12.45 -4.01 7.49
N LEU A 74 12.09 -2.76 7.81
CA LEU A 74 10.86 -2.15 7.32
C LEU A 74 10.84 -2.07 5.79
N ASN A 75 11.94 -1.67 5.15
CA ASN A 75 12.05 -1.64 3.70
C ASN A 75 11.94 -3.05 3.10
N THR A 76 12.51 -4.09 3.73
CA THR A 76 12.33 -5.47 3.26
C THR A 76 10.86 -5.89 3.27
N VAL A 77 10.11 -5.53 4.32
CA VAL A 77 8.66 -5.78 4.38
C VAL A 77 7.93 -4.95 3.32
N ALA A 78 8.29 -3.68 3.12
CA ALA A 78 7.70 -2.82 2.11
C ALA A 78 7.93 -3.36 0.69
N GLN A 79 9.14 -3.82 0.36
CA GLN A 79 9.48 -4.42 -0.93
C GLN A 79 8.71 -5.73 -1.18
N ALA A 80 8.46 -6.54 -0.15
CA ALA A 80 7.64 -7.74 -0.30
C ALA A 80 6.17 -7.43 -0.63
N VAL A 81 5.65 -6.28 -0.15
CA VAL A 81 4.26 -5.86 -0.39
C VAL A 81 4.12 -5.06 -1.69
N LEU A 82 5.10 -4.21 -2.02
CA LEU A 82 5.05 -3.22 -3.11
C LEU A 82 5.85 -3.63 -4.35
N GLY A 83 6.78 -4.58 -4.24
CA GLY A 83 7.72 -4.90 -5.31
C GLY A 83 7.10 -5.60 -6.50
N ASP A 84 7.93 -5.97 -7.47
CA ASP A 84 7.49 -6.65 -8.68
C ASP A 84 7.16 -8.14 -8.44
N GLY A 85 6.33 -8.72 -9.31
CA GLY A 85 6.03 -10.15 -9.33
C GLY A 85 4.83 -10.53 -8.46
N HIS A 86 5.00 -11.46 -7.52
CA HIS A 86 3.93 -11.97 -6.64
C HIS A 86 3.77 -11.14 -5.34
N SER A 87 3.95 -9.82 -5.44
CA SER A 87 3.73 -8.92 -4.30
C SER A 87 2.23 -8.71 -4.05
N GLY A 88 1.87 -8.25 -2.85
CA GLY A 88 0.48 -7.96 -2.52
C GLY A 88 -0.15 -6.93 -3.48
N LEU A 89 0.61 -5.90 -3.87
CA LEU A 89 0.16 -4.89 -4.79
C LEU A 89 -0.02 -5.44 -6.21
N ALA A 90 0.93 -6.23 -6.71
CA ALA A 90 0.88 -6.80 -8.04
C ALA A 90 -0.26 -7.84 -8.19
N GLU A 91 -0.50 -8.67 -7.17
CA GLU A 91 -1.63 -9.60 -7.14
C GLU A 91 -2.98 -8.84 -7.12
N LEU A 92 -3.07 -7.71 -6.40
CA LEU A 92 -4.28 -6.88 -6.41
C LEU A 92 -4.48 -6.17 -7.75
N HIS A 93 -3.40 -5.68 -8.38
CA HIS A 93 -3.46 -5.13 -9.73
C HIS A 93 -3.96 -6.18 -10.74
N LEU A 94 -3.39 -7.38 -10.71
CA LEU A 94 -3.82 -8.50 -11.55
C LEU A 94 -5.29 -8.87 -11.32
N PHE A 95 -5.76 -8.84 -10.07
CA PHE A 95 -7.16 -9.05 -9.76
C PHE A 95 -8.07 -8.01 -10.42
N LEU A 96 -7.71 -6.72 -10.36
CA LEU A 96 -8.49 -5.63 -10.98
C LEU A 96 -8.51 -5.76 -12.51
N GLU A 97 -7.39 -6.08 -13.14
CA GLU A 97 -7.34 -6.35 -14.59
C GLU A 97 -8.20 -7.56 -14.96
N THR A 98 -8.13 -8.64 -14.18
CA THR A 98 -8.97 -9.84 -14.40
C THR A 98 -10.46 -9.53 -14.24
N ALA A 99 -10.83 -8.66 -13.31
CA ALA A 99 -12.21 -8.19 -13.14
C ALA A 99 -12.65 -7.33 -14.34
N ALA A 100 -11.77 -6.45 -14.86
CA ALA A 100 -12.04 -5.67 -16.07
C ALA A 100 -12.28 -6.58 -17.28
N GLU A 101 -11.42 -7.58 -17.50
CA GLU A 101 -11.58 -8.58 -18.57
C GLU A 101 -12.89 -9.37 -18.44
N TRP A 102 -13.31 -9.67 -17.21
CA TRP A 102 -14.62 -10.29 -16.98
C TRP A 102 -15.75 -9.35 -17.38
N CYS A 103 -15.72 -8.07 -16.98
CA CYS A 103 -16.72 -7.08 -17.36
C CYS A 103 -16.81 -6.92 -18.89
N GLU A 104 -15.69 -6.88 -19.60
CA GLU A 104 -15.69 -6.81 -21.07
C GLU A 104 -16.36 -8.01 -21.72
N ARG A 105 -16.04 -9.23 -21.26
CA ARG A 105 -16.66 -10.46 -21.76
C ARG A 105 -18.17 -10.50 -21.49
N ASN A 106 -18.64 -9.80 -20.46
CA ASN A 106 -20.06 -9.71 -20.09
C ASN A 106 -20.74 -8.43 -20.64
N GLN A 107 -20.11 -7.74 -21.59
CA GLN A 107 -20.66 -6.54 -22.25
C GLN A 107 -20.90 -5.35 -21.30
N GLU A 108 -20.04 -5.20 -20.28
CA GLU A 108 -20.06 -4.10 -19.31
C GLU A 108 -18.81 -3.19 -19.44
N PRO A 109 -18.64 -2.45 -20.56
CA PRO A 109 -17.41 -1.72 -20.84
C PRO A 109 -17.16 -0.55 -19.87
N ASP A 110 -18.21 0.09 -19.36
CA ASP A 110 -18.08 1.20 -18.40
C ASP A 110 -17.48 0.73 -17.08
N PHE A 111 -17.84 -0.47 -16.60
CA PHE A 111 -17.25 -1.06 -15.41
C PHE A 111 -15.84 -1.56 -15.67
N ALA A 112 -15.59 -2.15 -16.84
CA ALA A 112 -14.24 -2.56 -17.25
C ALA A 112 -13.25 -1.39 -17.23
N ALA A 113 -13.64 -0.24 -17.80
CA ALA A 113 -12.82 0.96 -17.80
C ALA A 113 -12.49 1.45 -16.38
N ARG A 114 -13.46 1.41 -15.45
CA ARG A 114 -13.24 1.79 -14.05
C ARG A 114 -12.29 0.85 -13.32
N TYR A 115 -12.41 -0.46 -13.53
CA TYR A 115 -11.48 -1.43 -12.93
C TYR A 115 -10.05 -1.20 -13.40
N ARG A 116 -9.82 -0.94 -14.69
CA ARG A 116 -8.48 -0.61 -15.22
C ARG A 116 -7.94 0.71 -14.67
N GLN A 117 -8.79 1.73 -14.64
CA GLN A 117 -8.39 3.01 -14.05
C GLN A 117 -7.89 2.82 -12.61
N HIS A 118 -8.61 2.04 -11.80
CA HIS A 118 -8.18 1.75 -10.44
C HIS A 118 -6.91 0.86 -10.38
N ALA A 119 -6.69 -0.03 -11.34
CA ALA A 119 -5.45 -0.79 -11.45
C ALA A 119 -4.25 0.12 -11.74
N GLU A 120 -4.42 1.12 -12.62
CA GLU A 120 -3.40 2.15 -12.91
C GLU A 120 -3.12 3.05 -11.68
N GLU A 121 -4.18 3.52 -11.01
CA GLU A 121 -4.07 4.30 -9.77
C GLU A 121 -3.34 3.52 -8.67
N LEU A 122 -3.60 2.22 -8.57
CA LEU A 122 -2.94 1.33 -7.62
C LEU A 122 -1.44 1.18 -7.93
N SER A 123 -1.07 1.02 -9.20
CA SER A 123 0.34 0.98 -9.61
C SER A 123 1.06 2.29 -9.30
N ALA A 124 0.43 3.43 -9.60
CA ALA A 124 0.99 4.74 -9.28
C ALA A 124 1.18 4.95 -7.78
N LEU A 125 0.26 4.45 -6.94
CA LEU A 125 0.42 4.45 -5.49
C LEU A 125 1.60 3.57 -5.05
N GLY A 126 1.77 2.40 -5.68
CA GLY A 126 2.91 1.52 -5.47
C GLY A 126 4.25 2.23 -5.66
N ASP A 127 4.39 2.91 -6.81
CA ASP A 127 5.59 3.67 -7.15
C ASP A 127 5.89 4.78 -6.12
N GLN A 128 4.85 5.51 -5.69
CA GLN A 128 4.98 6.56 -4.68
C GLN A 128 5.45 6.00 -3.33
N LEU A 129 4.94 4.83 -2.92
CA LEU A 129 5.33 4.18 -1.67
C LEU A 129 6.73 3.56 -1.76
N ALA A 130 7.12 3.03 -2.92
CA ALA A 130 8.48 2.55 -3.16
C ALA A 130 9.49 3.71 -3.02
N TYR A 131 9.20 4.86 -3.64
CA TYR A 131 10.02 6.06 -3.53
C TYR A 131 10.15 6.54 -2.07
N LEU A 132 9.06 6.53 -1.30
CA LEU A 132 9.08 6.86 0.12
C LEU A 132 10.00 5.92 0.92
N SER A 133 9.96 4.62 0.63
CA SER A 133 10.81 3.62 1.30
C SER A 133 12.29 3.84 0.98
N GLU A 134 12.61 4.14 -0.28
CA GLU A 134 13.97 4.47 -0.72
C GLU A 134 14.49 5.75 -0.08
N ASP A 135 13.69 6.82 -0.01
CA ASP A 135 14.08 8.08 0.64
C ASP A 135 14.33 7.87 2.14
N HIS A 136 13.46 7.10 2.81
CA HIS A 136 13.65 6.74 4.21
C HIS A 136 14.97 5.99 4.43
N LEU A 137 15.29 5.00 3.59
CA LEU A 137 16.58 4.30 3.64
C LEU A 137 17.76 5.25 3.39
N ALA A 138 17.67 6.08 2.35
CA ALA A 138 18.72 7.04 2.01
C ALA A 138 18.99 8.02 3.16
N SER A 139 17.94 8.46 3.87
CA SER A 139 18.06 9.36 5.02
C SER A 139 18.89 8.76 6.16
N ILE A 140 18.84 7.44 6.35
CA ILE A 140 19.54 6.72 7.41
C ILE A 140 20.98 6.42 7.00
N TYR A 141 21.18 5.91 5.77
CA TYR A 141 22.50 5.51 5.29
C TYR A 141 23.37 6.67 4.80
N ARG A 142 22.79 7.81 4.38
CA ARG A 142 23.57 9.04 4.11
C ARG A 142 24.04 9.72 5.41
N ARG A 143 23.52 9.32 6.57
CA ARG A 143 23.81 9.90 7.88
C ARG A 143 24.94 9.15 8.62
N PRO A 144 26.05 8.74 7.95
CA PRO A 144 27.35 8.94 8.59
C PRO A 144 28.49 9.18 7.57
N SER A 145 28.83 10.45 7.32
CA SER A 145 30.17 10.86 6.86
C SER A 145 30.56 12.27 7.31
N ARG A 146 29.86 12.85 8.29
CA ARG A 146 30.19 14.15 8.88
C ARG A 146 30.45 14.02 10.37
N SER A 147 31.48 13.27 10.74
CA SER A 147 32.16 13.36 12.03
C SER A 147 33.50 12.61 11.95
N ALA A 148 34.44 13.15 11.17
CA ALA A 148 35.84 12.95 11.51
C ALA A 148 36.19 14.07 12.50
N PRO A 149 36.63 13.78 13.74
CA PRO A 149 37.16 14.83 14.60
C PRO A 149 38.37 15.44 13.90
N ALA A 150 38.40 16.77 13.76
CA ALA A 150 39.54 17.48 13.22
C ALA A 150 40.77 17.11 14.06
N GLN A 151 41.72 16.38 13.48
CA GLN A 151 43.03 16.17 14.10
C GLN A 151 43.65 17.55 14.36
N PRO A 152 44.12 17.83 15.59
CA PRO A 152 44.86 19.06 15.83
C PRO A 152 46.14 19.04 14.99
N ALA A 153 46.36 20.12 14.25
CA ALA A 153 47.53 20.29 13.38
C ALA A 153 48.84 20.14 14.19
N PRO A 154 49.90 19.56 13.62
CA PRO A 154 51.18 19.46 14.31
C PRO A 154 51.75 20.86 14.58
N SER A 155 52.09 21.11 15.84
CA SER A 155 52.76 22.33 16.29
C SER A 155 54.10 22.47 15.58
N VAL A 156 54.19 23.40 14.63
CA VAL A 156 55.45 23.79 14.00
C VAL A 156 56.30 24.48 15.07
N ALA A 157 57.35 23.82 15.52
CA ALA A 157 58.35 24.40 16.40
C ALA A 157 58.97 25.62 15.71
N ALA A 158 58.91 26.77 16.37
CA ALA A 158 59.53 28.00 15.91
C ALA A 158 61.06 27.81 15.82
N ALA A 159 61.63 28.01 14.64
CA ALA A 159 63.07 28.10 14.46
C ALA A 159 63.59 29.39 15.14
N PRO A 160 64.71 29.34 15.88
CA PRO A 160 65.28 30.54 16.47
C PRO A 160 65.96 31.39 15.40
N ALA A 161 65.60 32.67 15.39
CA ALA A 161 66.21 33.69 14.56
C ALA A 161 67.64 34.02 15.03
N THR A 162 68.49 34.25 14.03
CA THR A 162 69.88 34.71 14.03
C THR A 162 70.22 35.88 14.96
N ALA A 163 71.47 35.91 15.46
CA ALA A 163 72.15 37.14 15.86
C ALA A 163 73.53 37.27 15.17
N PRO A 164 73.96 38.49 14.75
CA PRO A 164 75.11 38.67 13.88
C PRO A 164 76.44 38.98 14.61
N THR A 165 77.50 38.74 13.85
CA THR A 165 78.92 39.08 13.92
C THR A 165 79.38 40.21 14.88
N ARG A 166 80.49 39.99 15.59
CA ARG A 166 81.47 41.07 15.85
C ARG A 166 82.92 40.58 15.86
N ARG A 167 83.69 41.16 14.93
CA ARG A 167 85.17 41.19 14.84
C ARG A 167 85.78 41.82 16.09
N THR A 168 86.88 41.26 16.59
CA THR A 168 87.93 42.06 17.23
C THR A 168 89.29 41.40 17.05
N SER A 169 90.22 42.21 16.54
CA SER A 169 91.64 41.97 16.34
C SER A 169 92.40 42.14 17.65
N LEU A 170 93.42 41.30 17.88
CA LEU A 170 94.80 41.64 18.25
C LEU A 170 95.65 40.37 18.29
#